data_AF-A0A7W0PV52-F1
#
_entry.id   AF-A0A7W0PV52-F1
#
_cell.length_a   1.000
_cell.length_b   1.000
_cell.length_c   1.000
_cell.angle_alpha   90.00
_cell.angle_beta   90.00
_cell.angle_gamma   90.00
#
_symmetry.space_group_name_H-M   'P 1'
#
loop_
_entity.id
_entity.type
_entity.pdbx_description
1 polymer ?
#
loop_
_entity_poly.entity_id
_entity_poly.type
_entity_poly.pdbx_seq_one_letter_code
_entity_poly.pdbx_strand_id
1 'polypeptide(L)'
;MLDCASCLVVESDRVSLFVYKLTTDDGGAPCVVNGLLSLAICKPMIRKKAKPGDLIFGFAANSLHSDNRLIYVARVAKAIPGGDYYRQRRYPGRPDRIYKWRSDGTFTHREDAQFHWSDESDVRDEHLRHDLGSFSDYERATVLVSDDYRYFGADSPSTRRSCLEFRSPHRPRPSRPQPLSGSGARAERAL
;
A
#
# COMPACT_ATOMS: atom_id res chain seq x y z
N MET A 1 39.87 -12.16 27.02
CA MET A 1 39.50 -13.00 25.86
C MET A 1 38.26 -12.36 25.27
N LEU A 2 38.41 -11.75 24.09
CA LEU A 2 37.39 -10.91 23.44
C LEU A 2 36.26 -11.75 22.84
N ASP A 3 35.13 -11.06 22.70
CA ASP A 3 33.78 -11.43 22.31
C ASP A 3 33.63 -11.99 20.87
N CYS A 4 32.39 -12.31 20.51
CA CYS A 4 31.81 -12.45 19.16
C CYS A 4 31.45 -13.87 18.70
N ALA A 5 30.20 -14.25 18.97
CA ALA A 5 29.36 -14.90 17.96
C ALA A 5 28.04 -14.13 17.86
N SER A 6 28.04 -13.05 17.09
CA SER A 6 26.80 -12.42 16.64
C SER A 6 26.10 -13.39 15.69
N CYS A 7 25.01 -14.01 16.16
CA CYS A 7 24.04 -14.66 15.28
C CYS A 7 23.46 -13.58 14.36
N LEU A 8 23.93 -13.52 13.11
CA LEU A 8 23.22 -12.83 12.03
C LEU A 8 21.96 -13.64 11.74
N VAL A 9 20.86 -13.27 12.38
CA VAL A 9 19.53 -13.69 11.95
C VAL A 9 19.28 -13.00 10.62
N VAL A 10 19.45 -13.73 9.51
CA VAL A 10 18.98 -13.28 8.20
C VAL A 10 17.48 -13.56 8.17
N GLU A 11 16.66 -12.60 8.59
CA GLU A 11 15.22 -12.66 8.37
C GLU A 11 14.97 -12.64 6.85
N SER A 12 14.60 -13.79 6.30
CA SER A 12 14.07 -13.86 4.94
C SER A 12 12.69 -13.23 4.95
N ASP A 13 12.60 -11.93 4.67
CA ASP A 13 11.33 -11.22 4.46
C ASP A 13 10.55 -11.85 3.30
N ARG A 14 9.70 -12.82 3.62
CA ARG A 14 8.74 -13.36 2.66
C ARG A 14 7.67 -12.30 2.45
N VAL A 15 7.67 -11.72 1.26
CA VAL A 15 6.61 -10.83 0.78
C VAL A 15 5.29 -11.61 0.82
N SER A 16 4.36 -11.16 1.67
CA SER A 16 3.02 -11.73 1.73
C SER A 16 2.14 -11.12 0.65
N LEU A 17 1.25 -11.96 0.09
CA LEU A 17 0.28 -11.56 -0.92
C LEU A 17 -1.11 -11.51 -0.29
N PHE A 18 -1.75 -10.36 -0.35
CA PHE A 18 -3.12 -10.16 0.12
C PHE A 18 -4.05 -9.92 -1.07
N VAL A 19 -5.23 -10.56 -1.02
CA VAL A 19 -6.28 -10.38 -2.03
C VAL A 19 -7.45 -9.64 -1.40
N TYR A 20 -7.85 -8.53 -2.02
CA TYR A 20 -9.04 -7.76 -1.67
C TYR A 20 -10.04 -7.92 -2.81
N LYS A 21 -11.20 -8.51 -2.54
CA LYS A 21 -12.40 -8.37 -3.38
C LYS A 21 -13.21 -7.11 -3.05
N LEU A 22 -13.23 -6.17 -4.00
CA LEU A 22 -13.92 -4.88 -3.93
C LEU A 22 -15.37 -5.02 -4.39
N THR A 23 -16.32 -4.61 -3.55
CA THR A 23 -17.74 -4.54 -3.91
C THR A 23 -18.13 -3.18 -4.47
N THR A 24 -17.32 -2.16 -4.20
CA THR A 24 -17.48 -0.75 -4.63
C THR A 24 -16.10 -0.19 -4.95
N ASP A 25 -16.01 0.71 -5.94
CA ASP A 25 -14.83 1.48 -6.30
C ASP A 25 -15.22 2.96 -6.53
N ASP A 26 -15.41 3.68 -5.43
CA ASP A 26 -15.86 5.08 -5.37
C ASP A 26 -14.75 6.05 -4.91
N GLY A 27 -13.51 5.55 -4.77
CA GLY A 27 -12.38 6.29 -4.25
C GLY A 27 -12.25 6.31 -2.72
N GLY A 28 -13.11 5.60 -1.97
CA GLY A 28 -12.99 5.47 -0.51
C GLY A 28 -11.89 4.51 -0.08
N ALA A 29 -11.85 3.31 -0.67
CA ALA A 29 -10.79 2.35 -0.45
C ALA A 29 -10.66 1.38 -1.65
N PRO A 30 -9.55 1.43 -2.40
CA PRO A 30 -8.40 2.31 -2.20
C PRO A 30 -8.69 3.77 -2.52
N CYS A 31 -8.11 4.67 -1.72
CA CYS A 31 -8.14 6.10 -1.97
C CYS A 31 -6.82 6.51 -2.62
N VAL A 32 -6.90 7.12 -3.81
CA VAL A 32 -5.73 7.58 -4.58
C VAL A 32 -5.77 9.10 -4.70
N VAL A 33 -4.87 9.78 -3.98
CA VAL A 33 -4.76 11.24 -3.99
C VAL A 33 -3.28 11.63 -3.97
N ASN A 34 -2.89 12.55 -4.83
CA ASN A 34 -1.53 13.12 -4.91
C ASN A 34 -0.42 12.06 -5.01
N GLY A 35 -0.63 11.01 -5.82
CA GLY A 35 0.36 9.95 -6.02
C GLY A 35 0.54 9.00 -4.83
N LEU A 36 -0.37 9.04 -3.83
CA LEU A 36 -0.36 8.13 -2.69
C LEU A 36 -1.69 7.37 -2.64
N LEU A 37 -1.59 6.04 -2.61
CA LEU A 37 -2.70 5.13 -2.36
C LEU A 37 -2.81 4.85 -0.85
N SER A 38 -4.04 4.84 -0.32
CA SER A 38 -4.33 4.44 1.05
C SER A 38 -5.47 3.43 1.14
N LEU A 39 -5.37 2.54 2.13
CA LEU A 39 -6.48 1.71 2.63
C LEU A 39 -6.72 2.10 4.08
N ALA A 40 -7.71 2.96 4.31
CA ALA A 40 -7.99 3.53 5.63
C ALA A 40 -9.25 2.94 6.30
N ILE A 41 -10.28 2.65 5.51
CA ILE A 41 -11.61 2.26 6.01
C ILE A 41 -11.92 0.79 5.72
N CYS A 42 -11.71 0.29 4.51
CA CYS A 42 -12.02 -1.10 4.17
C CYS A 42 -10.94 -2.11 4.58
N LYS A 43 -11.35 -3.39 4.68
CA LYS A 43 -10.50 -4.56 4.96
C LYS A 43 -9.60 -4.43 6.21
N PRO A 44 -10.18 -4.17 7.39
CA PRO A 44 -9.44 -4.04 8.66
C PRO A 44 -8.49 -5.21 8.93
N MET A 45 -8.86 -6.44 8.55
CA MET A 45 -8.02 -7.62 8.76
C MET A 45 -6.77 -7.66 7.89
N ILE A 46 -6.82 -7.12 6.66
CA ILE A 46 -5.62 -6.96 5.82
C ILE A 46 -4.77 -5.84 6.42
N ARG A 47 -5.39 -4.70 6.76
CA ARG A 47 -4.72 -3.54 7.37
C ARG A 47 -3.96 -3.88 8.64
N LYS A 48 -4.52 -4.76 9.48
CA LYS A 48 -3.90 -5.23 10.73
C LYS A 48 -2.70 -6.17 10.52
N LYS A 49 -2.66 -6.90 9.41
CA LYS A 49 -1.66 -7.97 9.18
C LYS A 49 -0.53 -7.56 8.25
N ALA A 50 -0.81 -6.77 7.23
CA ALA A 50 0.16 -6.45 6.19
C ALA A 50 1.29 -5.56 6.74
N LYS A 51 2.52 -5.87 6.32
CA LYS A 51 3.74 -5.18 6.71
C LYS A 51 4.33 -4.43 5.51
N PRO A 52 5.23 -3.45 5.73
CA PRO A 52 6.00 -2.85 4.65
C PRO A 52 6.65 -3.93 3.77
N GLY A 53 6.53 -3.79 2.45
CA GLY A 53 7.02 -4.75 1.45
C GLY A 53 5.97 -5.73 0.92
N ASP A 54 4.91 -6.01 1.68
CA ASP A 54 3.81 -6.88 1.26
C ASP A 54 3.05 -6.31 0.06
N LEU A 55 2.42 -7.19 -0.73
CA LEU A 55 1.63 -6.78 -1.89
C LEU A 55 0.13 -7.00 -1.65
N ILE A 56 -0.68 -6.05 -2.11
CA ILE A 56 -2.13 -6.13 -2.07
C ILE A 56 -2.66 -6.06 -3.49
N PHE A 57 -3.47 -7.05 -3.87
CA PHE A 57 -4.16 -7.12 -5.14
C PHE A 57 -5.65 -6.88 -4.92
N GLY A 58 -6.17 -5.79 -5.46
CA GLY A 58 -7.59 -5.48 -5.46
C GLY A 58 -8.25 -5.98 -6.74
N PHE A 59 -9.22 -6.88 -6.62
CA PHE A 59 -10.04 -7.35 -7.72
C PHE A 59 -11.49 -6.94 -7.52
N ALA A 60 -12.20 -6.64 -8.61
CA ALA A 60 -13.64 -6.47 -8.56
C ALA A 60 -14.31 -7.76 -8.07
N ALA A 61 -15.33 -7.62 -7.23
CA ALA A 61 -16.31 -8.66 -6.97
C ALA A 61 -17.38 -8.66 -8.08
N ASN A 62 -18.14 -9.75 -8.17
CA ASN A 62 -19.19 -9.90 -9.19
C ASN A 62 -20.23 -8.75 -9.16
N SER A 63 -20.47 -8.15 -7.99
CA SER A 63 -21.39 -7.02 -7.83
C SER A 63 -20.88 -5.72 -8.46
N LEU A 64 -19.56 -5.59 -8.63
CA LEU A 64 -18.92 -4.42 -9.23
C LEU A 64 -18.63 -4.66 -10.72
N HIS A 65 -17.89 -5.74 -11.01
CA HIS A 65 -17.67 -6.23 -12.37
C HIS A 65 -17.63 -7.76 -12.38
N SER A 66 -18.47 -8.38 -13.21
CA SER A 66 -18.65 -9.83 -13.31
C SER A 66 -17.39 -10.57 -13.82
N ASP A 67 -16.52 -9.88 -14.54
CA ASP A 67 -15.24 -10.42 -15.02
C ASP A 67 -14.16 -10.51 -13.94
N ASN A 68 -14.46 -10.07 -12.71
CA ASN A 68 -13.54 -10.12 -11.57
C ASN A 68 -12.19 -9.45 -11.83
N ARG A 69 -12.15 -8.44 -12.72
CA ARG A 69 -10.92 -7.78 -13.17
C ARG A 69 -10.09 -7.22 -12.02
N LEU A 70 -8.79 -7.12 -12.25
CA LEU A 70 -7.86 -6.45 -11.36
C LEU A 70 -8.11 -4.93 -11.39
N ILE A 71 -8.38 -4.34 -10.23
CA ILE A 71 -8.60 -2.89 -10.04
C ILE A 71 -7.30 -2.22 -9.63
N TYR A 72 -6.51 -2.82 -8.74
CA TYR A 72 -5.23 -2.24 -8.36
C TYR A 72 -4.24 -3.27 -7.82
N VAL A 73 -2.96 -2.90 -7.85
CA VAL A 73 -1.91 -3.57 -7.07
C VAL A 73 -1.11 -2.52 -6.33
N ALA A 74 -0.81 -2.75 -5.05
CA ALA A 74 0.00 -1.85 -4.25
C ALA A 74 1.01 -2.63 -3.42
N ARG A 75 2.25 -2.15 -3.39
CA ARG A 75 3.24 -2.57 -2.38
C ARG A 75 3.08 -1.70 -1.16
N VAL A 76 2.86 -2.31 0.01
CA VAL A 76 2.73 -1.57 1.26
C VAL A 76 4.04 -0.84 1.53
N ALA A 77 4.01 0.50 1.52
CA ALA A 77 5.15 1.31 1.91
C ALA A 77 5.21 1.44 3.44
N LYS A 78 4.05 1.71 4.07
CA LYS A 78 3.92 1.84 5.52
C LYS A 78 2.58 1.33 6.02
N ALA A 79 2.61 0.75 7.21
CA ALA A 79 1.43 0.52 8.06
C ALA A 79 1.44 1.57 9.18
N ILE A 80 0.38 2.36 9.28
CA ILE A 80 0.24 3.48 10.22
C ILE A 80 -0.76 3.05 11.31
N PRO A 81 -0.30 2.63 12.49
CA PRO A 81 -1.18 2.05 13.52
C PRO A 81 -1.93 3.12 14.33
N GLY A 82 -2.82 2.65 15.20
CA GLY A 82 -3.41 3.46 16.29
C GLY A 82 -4.21 4.69 15.83
N GLY A 83 -4.70 4.70 14.60
CA GLY A 83 -5.45 5.82 14.03
C GLY A 83 -4.62 7.08 13.81
N ASP A 84 -3.28 6.99 13.83
CA ASP A 84 -2.37 8.12 13.57
C ASP A 84 -2.65 8.79 12.22
N TYR A 85 -3.10 8.01 11.23
CA TYR A 85 -3.53 8.52 9.93
C TYR A 85 -4.61 9.59 10.03
N TYR A 86 -5.56 9.43 10.97
CA TYR A 86 -6.65 10.36 11.20
C TYR A 86 -6.25 11.56 12.07
N ARG A 87 -5.17 11.43 12.86
CA ARG A 87 -4.69 12.47 13.79
C ARG A 87 -3.63 13.40 13.19
N GLN A 88 -2.75 12.86 12.34
CA GLN A 88 -1.60 13.59 11.82
C GLN A 88 -1.98 14.57 10.70
N ARG A 89 -1.28 15.71 10.63
CA ARG A 89 -1.42 16.71 9.57
C ARG A 89 -0.85 16.27 8.22
N ARG A 90 -0.15 15.13 8.16
CA ARG A 90 0.58 14.63 6.97
C ARG A 90 -0.35 14.19 5.83
N TYR A 91 -1.60 13.87 6.10
CA TYR A 91 -2.56 13.36 5.12
C TYR A 91 -3.74 14.31 4.89
N PRO A 92 -3.54 15.62 4.70
CA PRO A 92 -4.64 16.58 4.71
C PRO A 92 -5.56 16.37 3.49
N GLY A 93 -6.86 16.62 3.67
CA GLY A 93 -7.82 16.67 2.56
C GLY A 93 -8.10 15.35 1.84
N ARG A 94 -7.61 14.21 2.35
CA ARG A 94 -7.92 12.91 1.75
C ARG A 94 -9.36 12.49 2.07
N PRO A 95 -10.15 12.04 1.09
CA PRO A 95 -11.58 11.76 1.27
C PRO A 95 -11.84 10.51 2.14
N ASP A 96 -10.87 9.59 2.23
CA ASP A 96 -10.91 8.41 3.11
C ASP A 96 -10.57 8.72 4.58
N ARG A 97 -10.23 9.96 4.93
CA ARG A 97 -10.11 10.41 6.33
C ARG A 97 -11.47 10.78 6.88
N ILE A 98 -12.34 9.78 7.05
CA ILE A 98 -13.73 10.01 7.47
C ILE A 98 -13.90 10.13 8.99
N TYR A 99 -12.86 9.88 9.79
CA TYR A 99 -12.91 9.94 11.25
C TYR A 99 -12.12 11.13 11.83
N LYS A 100 -12.61 11.63 12.96
CA LYS A 100 -12.00 12.68 13.79
C LYS A 100 -11.74 12.14 15.19
N TRP A 101 -10.54 12.41 15.71
CA TRP A 101 -10.17 12.12 17.10
C TRP A 101 -10.68 13.20 18.04
N ARG A 102 -11.22 12.80 19.20
CA ARG A 102 -11.75 13.68 20.25
C ARG A 102 -10.81 13.73 21.46
N SER A 103 -11.00 14.76 22.30
CA SER A 103 -10.22 14.97 23.52
C SER A 103 -10.46 13.90 24.59
N ASP A 104 -11.61 13.21 24.54
CA ASP A 104 -11.96 12.09 25.43
C ASP A 104 -11.30 10.75 25.03
N GLY A 105 -10.49 10.75 23.97
CA GLY A 105 -9.83 9.55 23.45
C GLY A 105 -10.68 8.72 22.51
N THR A 106 -11.85 9.21 22.07
CA THR A 106 -12.72 8.50 21.12
C THR A 106 -12.56 9.00 19.68
N PHE A 107 -12.94 8.16 18.73
CA PHE A 107 -13.17 8.55 17.34
C PHE A 107 -14.64 8.87 17.08
N THR A 108 -14.90 9.69 16.07
CA THR A 108 -16.24 9.88 15.49
C THR A 108 -16.14 10.13 14.00
N HIS A 109 -17.21 9.88 13.26
CA HIS A 109 -17.30 10.37 11.89
C HIS A 109 -17.24 11.90 11.84
N ARG A 110 -16.54 12.39 10.83
CA ARG A 110 -16.59 13.81 10.45
C ARG A 110 -17.91 14.09 9.77
N GLU A 111 -18.44 15.29 10.01
CA GLU A 111 -19.68 15.79 9.39
C GLU A 111 -19.58 15.92 7.87
N ASP A 112 -18.37 16.09 7.34
CA ASP A 112 -18.07 16.19 5.91
C ASP A 112 -17.55 14.87 5.31
N ALA A 113 -17.77 13.74 5.99
CA ALA A 113 -17.35 12.44 5.50
C ALA A 113 -18.12 12.05 4.22
N GLN A 114 -17.37 11.71 3.17
CA GLN A 114 -17.94 11.30 1.88
C GLN A 114 -18.34 9.81 1.84
N PHE A 115 -17.82 9.01 2.78
CA PHE A 115 -18.02 7.57 2.84
C PHE A 115 -18.51 7.15 4.21
N HIS A 116 -19.28 6.06 4.26
CA HIS A 116 -19.84 5.47 5.49
C HIS A 116 -20.68 6.46 6.33
N TRP A 117 -21.20 7.53 5.73
CA TRP A 117 -22.10 8.48 6.38
C TRP A 117 -23.53 7.93 6.47
N SER A 118 -24.22 8.24 7.56
CA SER A 118 -25.65 8.00 7.77
C SER A 118 -26.18 9.03 8.76
N ASP A 119 -27.43 9.46 8.62
CA ASP A 119 -28.08 10.33 9.62
C ASP A 119 -28.43 9.57 10.90
N GLU A 120 -28.42 8.23 10.84
CA GLU A 120 -28.63 7.35 11.99
C GLU A 120 -27.33 7.13 12.76
N SER A 121 -27.31 7.50 14.04
CA SER A 121 -26.13 7.37 14.92
C SER A 121 -25.63 5.93 15.04
N ASP A 122 -26.55 4.98 15.15
CA ASP A 122 -26.20 3.58 15.42
C ASP A 122 -25.48 2.94 14.22
N VAL A 123 -25.88 3.32 13.00
CA VAL A 123 -25.22 2.90 11.75
C VAL A 123 -23.82 3.51 11.66
N ARG A 124 -23.65 4.78 12.05
CA ARG A 124 -22.33 5.43 12.10
C ARG A 124 -21.39 4.75 13.08
N ASP A 125 -21.90 4.38 14.25
CA ASP A 125 -21.14 3.68 15.28
C ASP A 125 -20.79 2.25 14.87
N GLU A 126 -21.65 1.58 14.10
CA GLU A 126 -21.33 0.29 13.48
C GLU A 126 -20.19 0.41 12.46
N HIS A 127 -20.26 1.37 11.53
CA HIS A 127 -19.17 1.61 10.57
C HIS A 127 -17.86 1.94 11.29
N LEU A 128 -17.90 2.79 12.32
CA LEU A 128 -16.71 3.12 13.13
C LEU A 128 -16.11 1.87 13.78
N ARG A 129 -16.92 1.03 14.43
CA ARG A 129 -16.46 -0.22 15.05
C ARG A 129 -15.92 -1.20 14.01
N HIS A 130 -16.54 -1.28 12.84
CA HIS A 130 -16.06 -2.12 11.76
C HIS A 130 -14.67 -1.67 11.27
N ASP A 131 -14.50 -0.37 11.02
CA ASP A 131 -13.30 0.20 10.40
C ASP A 131 -12.14 0.36 11.38
N LEU A 132 -12.40 0.86 12.59
CA LEU A 132 -11.38 1.21 13.57
C LEU A 132 -11.30 0.22 14.75
N GLY A 133 -12.37 -0.53 15.01
CA GLY A 133 -12.50 -1.34 16.23
C GLY A 133 -13.20 -0.57 17.35
N SER A 134 -13.18 -1.14 18.55
CA SER A 134 -13.88 -0.55 19.69
C SER A 134 -12.94 0.25 20.59
N PHE A 135 -13.48 1.27 21.27
CA PHE A 135 -12.79 1.95 22.37
C PHE A 135 -12.47 0.93 23.49
N SER A 136 -11.32 0.98 24.17
CA SER A 136 -10.25 1.99 24.09
C SER A 136 -9.18 1.75 23.04
N ASP A 137 -9.13 0.56 22.44
CA ASP A 137 -7.91 0.09 21.77
C ASP A 137 -7.88 0.41 20.28
N TYR A 138 -9.06 0.49 19.65
CA TYR A 138 -9.19 0.68 18.20
C TYR A 138 -8.25 -0.24 17.42
N GLU A 139 -8.39 -1.55 17.65
CA GLU A 139 -7.45 -2.58 17.22
C GLU A 139 -7.35 -2.76 15.69
N ARG A 140 -8.23 -2.08 14.94
CA ARG A 140 -8.29 -2.07 13.48
C ARG A 140 -7.90 -0.72 12.89
N ALA A 141 -7.58 0.28 13.69
CA ALA A 141 -7.18 1.62 13.24
C ALA A 141 -5.75 1.65 12.64
N THR A 142 -5.34 0.60 11.94
CA THR A 142 -4.14 0.62 11.10
C THR A 142 -4.53 1.05 9.70
N VAL A 143 -3.78 1.97 9.10
CA VAL A 143 -3.96 2.41 7.71
C VAL A 143 -2.73 2.03 6.91
N LEU A 144 -2.95 1.40 5.76
CA LEU A 144 -1.86 1.06 4.84
C LEU A 144 -1.72 2.17 3.81
N VAL A 145 -0.49 2.61 3.53
CA VAL A 145 -0.20 3.58 2.48
C VAL A 145 0.87 3.06 1.53
N SER A 146 0.78 3.48 0.27
CA SER A 146 1.67 3.06 -0.81
C SER A 146 1.89 4.18 -1.82
N ASP A 147 3.15 4.43 -2.16
CA ASP A 147 3.59 5.22 -3.31
C ASP A 147 4.05 4.35 -4.50
N ASP A 148 4.08 3.02 -4.32
CA ASP A 148 4.38 2.01 -5.35
C ASP A 148 3.13 1.17 -5.64
N TYR A 149 2.22 1.74 -6.44
CA TYR A 149 0.97 1.11 -6.84
C TYR A 149 0.63 1.30 -8.32
N ARG A 150 -0.29 0.48 -8.81
CA ARG A 150 -0.90 0.55 -10.14
C ARG A 150 -2.41 0.52 -9.98
N TYR A 151 -3.13 1.43 -10.65
CA TYR A 151 -4.58 1.58 -10.58
C TYR A 151 -5.20 1.41 -11.97
N PHE A 152 -6.27 0.63 -12.07
CA PHE A 152 -6.85 0.15 -13.32
C PHE A 152 -8.37 0.42 -13.48
N GLY A 153 -9.09 1.00 -12.51
CA GLY A 153 -10.53 1.38 -12.61
C GLY A 153 -10.78 2.88 -12.36
N ALA A 154 -11.86 3.55 -12.79
CA ALA A 154 -12.96 3.24 -13.70
C ALA A 154 -12.76 4.02 -15.03
N ASP A 155 -12.84 3.33 -16.17
CA ASP A 155 -12.63 3.84 -17.54
C ASP A 155 -11.22 4.39 -17.87
N SER A 156 -10.30 3.50 -18.28
CA SER A 156 -8.93 3.87 -18.68
C SER A 156 -8.91 4.67 -19.99
N PRO A 157 -8.32 5.88 -20.03
CA PRO A 157 -7.10 6.07 -20.82
C PRO A 157 -6.05 7.05 -20.23
N SER A 158 -6.13 7.46 -18.96
CA SER A 158 -5.19 8.43 -18.38
C SER A 158 -4.64 8.04 -17.01
N THR A 159 -3.91 6.93 -16.95
CA THR A 159 -2.78 6.78 -16.00
C THR A 159 -1.50 6.47 -16.78
N ARG A 160 -1.22 7.23 -17.85
CA ARG A 160 0.12 7.34 -18.43
C ARG A 160 1.02 8.01 -17.39
N ARG A 161 1.54 7.23 -16.43
CA ARG A 161 2.77 7.42 -15.65
C ARG A 161 2.78 6.42 -14.49
N SER A 162 2.82 5.15 -14.84
CA SER A 162 3.18 4.13 -13.86
C SER A 162 3.95 3.05 -14.62
N CYS A 163 5.16 3.44 -15.03
CA CYS A 163 6.12 2.67 -15.80
C CYS A 163 6.22 1.23 -15.27
N LEU A 164 6.27 0.23 -16.14
CA LEU A 164 6.03 -1.19 -15.86
C LEU A 164 7.05 -1.91 -14.93
N GLU A 165 7.77 -1.19 -14.08
CA GLU A 165 8.71 -1.78 -13.12
C GLU A 165 8.25 -1.44 -11.69
N PHE A 166 7.81 -2.46 -10.95
CA PHE A 166 7.98 -2.45 -9.50
C PHE A 166 9.46 -2.18 -9.25
N ARG A 167 9.80 -1.13 -8.48
CA ARG A 167 11.19 -0.90 -8.10
C ARG A 167 11.68 -2.13 -7.34
N SER A 168 12.47 -2.98 -7.99
CA SER A 168 13.16 -4.08 -7.32
C SER A 168 13.99 -3.46 -6.20
N PRO A 169 14.00 -4.01 -4.97
CA PRO A 169 15.02 -3.64 -3.99
C PRO A 169 16.37 -3.84 -4.67
N HIS A 170 17.20 -2.80 -4.71
CA HIS A 170 18.46 -2.78 -5.43
C HIS A 170 19.29 -4.04 -5.15
N ARG A 171 19.42 -4.95 -6.13
CA ARG A 171 20.66 -5.72 -6.27
C ARG A 171 21.55 -4.96 -7.25
N PRO A 172 22.77 -4.56 -6.86
CA PRO A 172 23.71 -4.02 -7.83
C PRO A 172 23.94 -5.06 -8.93
N ARG A 173 23.81 -4.65 -10.19
CA ARG A 173 24.16 -5.51 -11.33
C ARG A 173 25.65 -5.87 -11.20
N PRO A 174 26.06 -7.14 -11.35
CA PRO A 174 27.47 -7.43 -11.53
C PRO A 174 27.96 -6.68 -12.78
N SER A 175 29.08 -5.97 -12.64
CA SER A 175 29.73 -5.29 -13.75
C SER A 175 30.04 -6.32 -14.84
N ARG A 176 29.64 -6.01 -16.08
CA ARG A 176 30.00 -6.82 -17.24
C ARG A 176 31.52 -6.84 -17.35
N PRO A 177 32.18 -8.02 -17.42
CA PRO A 177 33.62 -8.05 -17.63
C PRO A 177 33.94 -7.36 -18.96
N GLN A 178 34.82 -6.37 -18.91
CA GLN A 178 35.37 -5.69 -20.08
C GLN A 178 36.18 -6.72 -20.89
N PRO A 179 35.96 -6.85 -22.20
CA PRO A 179 36.80 -7.70 -23.03
C PRO A 179 38.21 -7.09 -23.11
N LEU A 180 39.22 -7.90 -22.77
CA LEU A 180 40.62 -7.55 -22.92
C LEU A 180 40.89 -7.27 -24.41
N SER A 181 41.28 -6.03 -24.73
CA SER A 181 41.74 -5.66 -26.07
C SER A 181 43.09 -6.35 -26.34
N GLY A 182 43.05 -7.46 -27.07
CA GLY A 182 44.24 -8.10 -27.63
C GLY A 182 44.83 -7.26 -28.76
N SER A 183 46.09 -6.85 -28.61
CA SER A 183 46.85 -6.17 -29.66
C SER A 183 47.12 -7.12 -30.82
N GLY A 184 46.66 -6.77 -32.03
CA GLY A 184 47.06 -7.44 -33.25
C GLY A 184 48.53 -7.17 -33.57
N ALA A 185 49.35 -8.22 -33.53
CA ALA A 185 50.70 -8.19 -34.06
C ALA A 185 50.67 -8.19 -35.59
N ARG A 186 51.46 -7.29 -36.20
CA ARG A 186 51.75 -7.21 -37.63
C ARG A 186 52.41 -8.51 -38.11
N ALA A 187 51.94 -9.03 -39.24
CA ALA A 187 52.71 -9.99 -40.04
C ALA A 187 53.44 -9.21 -41.15
N GLU A 188 54.77 -9.16 -41.06
CA GLU A 188 55.65 -8.95 -42.21
C GLU A 188 55.62 -10.20 -43.10
N ARG A 189 55.56 -10.01 -44.42
CA ARG A 189 55.89 -11.05 -45.40
C ARG A 189 57.13 -10.59 -46.16
N ALA A 190 58.21 -11.34 -45.98
CA ALA A 190 59.36 -11.39 -46.85
C ALA A 190 59.23 -12.59 -47.80
N LEU A 191 59.79 -12.41 -49.00
CA LEU A 191 59.81 -13.26 -50.21
C LEU A 191 58.54 -13.27 -51.06
#